data_AF-A0A2U3K849-F1
#
_entry.id   AF-A0A2U3K849-F1
#
_cell.length_a   1.000
_cell.length_b   1.000
_cell.length_c   1.000
_cell.angle_alpha   90.00
_cell.angle_beta   90.00
_cell.angle_gamma   90.00
#
_symmetry.space_group_name_H-M   'P 1'
#
loop_
_entity.id
_entity.type
_entity.pdbx_description
1 polymer ?
#
loop_
_entity_poly.entity_id
_entity_poly.type
_entity_poly.pdbx_seq_one_letter_code
_entity_poly.pdbx_strand_id
1 'polypeptide(L)' 'MLENVNYDLIQAIAEDSKTIYRIGAYLKDSTECKHCQDIWKEIKQKREQEMNLLINELKKHMQTGHPHEEQASA' A
#
# COMPACT_ATOMS: atom_id res chain seq x y z
N MET A 1 19.16 -8.28 -0.74
CA MET A 1 18.50 -7.18 0.02
C MET A 1 18.41 -7.63 1.47
N LEU A 2 18.32 -6.73 2.44
CA LEU A 2 18.10 -7.12 3.84
C LEU A 2 16.74 -7.81 3.94
N GLU A 3 16.72 -9.11 4.27
CA GLU A 3 15.50 -9.89 4.45
C GLU A 3 14.85 -9.47 5.75
N ASN A 4 13.97 -8.46 5.69
CA ASN A 4 13.23 -8.01 6.83
C ASN A 4 11.79 -7.73 6.41
N VAL A 5 10.92 -8.70 6.69
CA VAL A 5 9.50 -8.66 6.33
C VAL A 5 8.82 -7.38 6.85
N ASN A 6 9.22 -6.88 8.03
CA ASN A 6 8.68 -5.62 8.54
C ASN A 6 9.15 -4.40 7.73
N TYR A 7 10.42 -4.40 7.32
CA TYR A 7 10.96 -3.36 6.45
C TYR A 7 10.23 -3.36 5.09
N ASP A 8 10.02 -4.54 4.49
CA ASP A 8 9.34 -4.68 3.22
C ASP A 8 7.89 -4.18 3.29
N LEU A 9 7.16 -4.51 4.37
CA LEU A 9 5.82 -4.00 4.64
C LEU A 9 5.82 -2.47 4.79
N ILE A 10 6.74 -1.91 5.57
CA ILE A 10 6.85 -0.46 5.78
C ILE A 10 7.18 0.25 4.47
N GLN A 11 8.10 -0.31 3.68
CA GLN A 11 8.49 0.25 2.39
C GLN A 11 7.29 0.28 1.44
N ALA A 12 6.56 -0.83 1.32
CA ALA A 12 5.37 -0.92 0.48
C ALA A 12 4.28 0.09 0.92
N ILE A 13 4.01 0.19 2.23
CA ILE A 13 3.08 1.19 2.79
C ILE A 13 3.52 2.63 2.41
N ALA A 14 4.81 2.94 2.50
CA ALA A 14 5.33 4.25 2.17
C ALA A 14 5.21 4.57 0.66
N GLU A 15 5.40 3.58 -0.21
CA GLU A 15 5.23 3.70 -1.65
C GLU A 15 3.77 3.90 -2.05
N ASP A 16 2.85 3.13 -1.44
CA ASP A 16 1.41 3.30 -1.65
C ASP A 16 0.92 4.66 -1.15
N SER A 17 1.37 5.10 0.04
CA SER A 17 1.03 6.42 0.59
C SER A 17 1.43 7.56 -0.36
N LYS A 18 2.66 7.50 -0.91
CA LYS A 18 3.13 8.48 -1.91
C LYS A 18 2.28 8.44 -3.18
N THR A 19 1.91 7.24 -3.62
CA THR A 19 1.08 7.05 -4.82
C THR A 19 -0.32 7.63 -4.63
N ILE A 20 -0.97 7.33 -3.51
CA ILE A 20 -2.29 7.87 -3.15
C ILE A 20 -2.26 9.41 -3.11
N TYR A 21 -1.21 10.00 -2.53
CA TYR A 21 -1.02 11.45 -2.51
C TYR A 21 -0.92 12.04 -3.93
N ARG A 22 -0.12 11.41 -4.81
CA ARG A 22 0.04 11.85 -6.21
C ARG A 22 -1.23 11.73 -7.03
N ILE A 23 -2.05 10.70 -6.80
CA ILE A 23 -3.35 10.57 -7.48
C ILE A 23 -4.25 11.79 -7.21
N GLY A 24 -4.11 12.43 -6.05
CA GLY A 24 -4.78 13.70 -5.76
C GLY A 24 -4.43 14.83 -6.75
N ALA A 25 -3.18 14.86 -7.26
CA ALA A 25 -2.80 15.78 -8.33
C ALA A 25 -3.38 15.33 -9.68
N TYR A 26 -3.29 14.04 -10.01
CA TYR A 26 -3.83 13.51 -11.28
C TYR A 26 -5.34 13.73 -11.44
N LEU A 27 -6.09 13.69 -10.33
CA LEU A 27 -7.52 14.03 -10.31
C LEU A 27 -7.78 15.52 -10.59
N LYS A 28 -6.89 16.42 -10.15
CA LYS A 28 -6.97 17.85 -10.45
C LYS A 28 -6.62 18.14 -11.91
N ASP A 29 -5.66 17.41 -12.45
CA ASP A 29 -5.19 17.59 -13.83
C ASP A 29 -6.15 16.96 -14.86
N SER A 30 -6.99 16.01 -14.44
CA SER A 30 -7.96 15.32 -15.31
C SER A 30 -9.38 15.89 -15.27
N THR A 31 -9.54 17.14 -14.82
CA THR A 31 -10.87 17.78 -14.64
C THR A 31 -11.74 17.81 -15.89
N GLU A 32 -11.13 17.87 -17.07
CA GLU A 32 -11.83 17.92 -18.36
C GLU A 32 -12.26 16.54 -18.89
N CYS A 33 -11.83 15.43 -18.27
CA CYS A 33 -12.15 14.08 -18.73
C CYS A 33 -12.71 13.20 -17.61
N LYS A 34 -14.05 13.05 -17.60
CA LYS A 34 -14.77 12.21 -16.62
C LYS A 34 -14.25 10.77 -16.58
N HIS A 35 -13.96 10.16 -17.73
CA HIS A 35 -13.45 8.80 -17.77
C HIS A 35 -12.08 8.68 -17.09
N CYS A 36 -11.17 9.62 -17.32
CA CYS A 36 -9.87 9.66 -16.63
C CYS A 36 -10.05 9.83 -15.12
N GLN A 37 -10.97 10.69 -14.68
CA GLN A 37 -11.26 10.84 -13.25
C GLN A 37 -11.77 9.55 -12.62
N ASP A 38 -12.65 8.82 -13.31
CA ASP A 38 -13.22 7.58 -12.80
C ASP A 38 -12.14 6.49 -12.69
N ILE A 39 -11.23 6.38 -13.67
CA ILE A 39 -10.05 5.52 -13.58
C ILE A 39 -9.18 5.88 -12.38
N TRP A 40 -8.85 7.17 -12.21
CA TRP A 40 -7.99 7.59 -11.10
C TRP A 40 -8.63 7.37 -9.73
N LYS A 41 -9.95 7.54 -9.59
CA LYS A 41 -10.69 7.21 -8.37
C LYS A 41 -10.63 5.71 -8.09
N GLU A 42 -10.84 4.87 -9.10
CA GLU A 42 -10.77 3.41 -8.95
C GLU A 42 -9.37 2.97 -8.51
N ILE A 43 -8.32 3.49 -9.16
CA ILE A 43 -6.94 3.21 -8.78
C ILE A 43 -6.66 3.64 -7.34
N LYS A 44 -7.09 4.85 -6.94
CA LYS A 44 -6.93 5.35 -5.57
C LYS A 44 -7.57 4.42 -4.55
N GLN A 45 -8.81 4.00 -4.82
CA GLN A 45 -9.55 3.11 -3.93
C GLN A 45 -8.86 1.75 -3.78
N LYS A 46 -8.37 1.15 -4.87
CA LYS A 46 -7.61 -0.11 -4.82
C LYS A 46 -6.33 0.04 -4.00
N ARG A 47 -5.58 1.13 -4.19
CA ARG A 47 -4.35 1.40 -3.42
C ARG A 47 -4.63 1.60 -1.94
N GLU A 48 -5.72 2.26 -1.58
CA GLU A 48 -6.14 2.40 -0.18
C GLU A 48 -6.50 1.04 0.44
N GLN A 49 -7.13 0.13 -0.31
CA GLN A 49 -7.41 -1.22 0.14
C GLN A 49 -6.13 -2.04 0.34
N GLU A 50 -5.22 -2.02 -0.62
CA GLU A 50 -3.90 -2.68 -0.54
C GLU A 50 -3.09 -2.18 0.67
N MET A 51 -2.98 -0.85 0.84
CA MET A 51 -2.27 -0.24 1.97
C MET A 51 -2.88 -0.65 3.31
N ASN A 52 -4.21 -0.75 3.42
CA ASN A 52 -4.87 -1.21 4.65
C ASN A 52 -4.55 -2.67 4.98
N LEU A 53 -4.43 -3.54 3.98
CA LEU A 53 -4.00 -4.93 4.19
C LEU A 53 -2.59 -4.98 4.79
N LEU A 54 -1.66 -4.21 4.22
CA LEU A 54 -0.27 -4.13 4.69
C LEU A 54 -0.17 -3.55 6.11
N ILE A 55 -0.90 -2.48 6.40
CA ILE A 55 -0.95 -1.87 7.74
C ILE A 55 -1.48 -2.87 8.78
N ASN A 56 -2.53 -3.62 8.43
CA ASN A 56 -3.09 -4.61 9.34
C ASN A 56 -2.10 -5.74 9.63
N GLU A 57 -1.34 -6.19 8.64
CA GLU A 57 -0.32 -7.21 8.85
C GLU A 57 0.85 -6.70 9.70
N LEU A 58 1.34 -5.49 9.40
CA LEU A 58 2.39 -4.86 10.22
C LEU A 58 1.95 -4.69 11.69
N LYS A 59 0.69 -4.32 11.93
CA LYS A 59 0.12 -4.24 13.29
C LYS A 59 0.14 -5.58 13.99
N LYS A 60 -0.15 -6.69 13.29
CA LYS A 60 -0.07 -8.03 13.88
C LYS A 60 1.36 -8.34 14.28
N HIS A 61 2.35 -8.13 13.39
CA HIS A 61 3.77 -8.35 13.72
C HIS A 61 4.21 -7.57 14.97
N MET A 62 3.73 -6.33 15.13
CA MET A 62 4.03 -5.51 16.32
C MET A 62 3.35 -6.02 17.59
N GLN A 63 2.17 -6.62 17.50
CA GLN A 63 1.41 -7.14 18.65
C GLN A 63 1.91 -8.52 19.09
N THR A 64 2.31 -9.38 18.16
CA THR A 64 2.77 -10.74 18.43
C THR A 64 4.26 -10.81 18.75
N GLY A 65 5.02 -9.75 18.51
CA GLY A 65 6.47 -9.72 18.71
C GLY A 65 7.25 -10.67 17.79
N HIS A 66 6.61 -11.17 16.73
CA HIS A 66 7.21 -12.05 15.72
C HIS A 66 6.85 -11.54 14.32
N PRO A 67 7.82 -11.28 13.44
CA PRO A 67 7.55 -11.41 12.00
C PRO A 67 7.20 -12.88 11.75
N HIS A 68 6.20 -13.16 10.91
CA HIS A 68 5.96 -14.53 10.46
C HIS A 68 7.20 -15.02 9.69
N GLU A 69 8.15 -15.66 10.38
CA GLU A 69 9.13 -16.54 9.76
C GLU A 69 8.34 -17.71 9.20
N GLU A 70 8.15 -17.67 7.88
CA GLU A 70 7.59 -18.78 7.13
C GLU A 70 8.49 -19.99 7.38
N GLN A 71 7.88 -21.04 7.94
CA GLN A 71 8.50 -22.34 8.11
C GLN A 71 8.94 -22.84 6.72
N ALA A 72 10.20 -22.61 6.36
CA ALA A 72 10.85 -23.36 5.30
C ALA A 72 10.93 -24.81 5.78
N SER A 73 9.96 -25.62 5.32
CA SER A 73 9.96 -27.07 5.47
C SER A 73 11.30 -27.63 4.99
N ALA A 74 11.93 -28.43 5.84
CA ALA A 74 12.91 -29.45 5.48
C ALA A 74 12.61 -30.71 6.31
#